data_AF-A0A0Q8MKT7-F1
#
_entry.id   AF-A0A0Q8MKT7-F1
#
_cell.length_a   1.000
_cell.length_b   1.000
_cell.length_c   1.000
_cell.angle_alpha   90.00
_cell.angle_beta   90.00
_cell.angle_gamma   90.00
#
_symmetry.space_group_name_H-M   'P 1'
#
loop_
_entity.id
_entity.type
_entity.pdbx_description
1 polymer ?
#
loop_
_entity_poly.entity_id
_entity_poly.type
_entity_poly.pdbx_seq_one_letter_code
_entity_poly.pdbx_strand_id
1 'polypeptide(L)'
;MSALFLALALFAQDPVAAGASEPAPQAAEPPYPPGAPHDDYGLVSWCHGALTGYLDLHDQVMPEVTRIETTYRAPGSSLKEDLKVYADMQKQSRQDLKLFARAMEAAERASIKPINTLGGAAVQRGRSGWAAAANLPKARVAQEWMSWSLPARCVPTATRLEKQAKLLGAAFDPGVEALPADSGVTAAAETPANP
;
A
#
# COMPACT_ATOMS: atom_id res chain seq x y z
N MET A 1 -10.99 70.66 -7.86
CA MET A 1 -12.24 69.88 -7.66
C MET A 1 -11.80 68.45 -7.35
N SER A 2 -11.55 68.15 -6.08
CA SER A 2 -12.50 67.50 -5.14
C SER A 2 -12.23 65.98 -5.14
N ALA A 3 -11.99 65.27 -4.06
CA ALA A 3 -11.66 65.58 -2.68
C ALA A 3 -11.03 64.29 -2.12
N LEU A 4 -9.97 64.41 -1.31
CA LEU A 4 -9.68 63.41 -0.28
C LEU A 4 -10.91 63.28 0.61
N PHE A 5 -11.36 62.07 0.93
CA PHE A 5 -11.93 61.66 2.23
C PHE A 5 -12.42 60.21 2.14
N LEU A 6 -11.80 59.32 2.92
CA LEU A 6 -12.39 58.20 3.68
C LEU A 6 -11.21 57.55 4.43
N ALA A 7 -10.79 58.08 5.58
CA ALA A 7 -11.38 57.87 6.90
C ALA A 7 -11.41 56.38 7.33
N LEU A 8 -10.50 56.07 8.26
CA LEU A 8 -10.44 54.95 9.20
C LEU A 8 -11.64 53.98 9.22
N ALA A 9 -11.40 52.73 8.82
CA ALA A 9 -12.06 51.58 9.43
C ALA A 9 -11.11 50.98 10.46
N LEU A 10 -11.43 51.24 11.72
CA LEU A 10 -10.84 50.69 12.93
C LEU A 10 -10.84 49.16 12.85
N PHE A 11 -9.67 48.52 12.90
CA PHE A 11 -9.55 47.08 13.13
C PHE A 11 -10.08 46.78 14.53
N ALA A 12 -11.34 46.34 14.60
CA ALA A 12 -11.83 45.57 15.73
C ALA A 12 -11.10 44.22 15.72
N GLN A 13 -10.08 44.09 16.57
CA GLN A 13 -9.50 42.81 16.93
C GLN A 13 -10.45 42.14 17.91
N ASP A 14 -11.39 41.36 17.39
CA ASP A 14 -11.95 40.26 18.17
C ASP A 14 -10.83 39.22 18.38
N PRO A 15 -10.63 38.68 19.60
CA PRO A 15 -9.70 37.58 19.80
C PRO A 15 -10.23 36.36 19.06
N VAL A 16 -9.71 36.14 17.85
CA VAL A 16 -9.87 34.88 17.13
C VAL A 16 -9.36 33.80 18.06
N ALA A 17 -10.32 33.02 18.57
CA ALA A 17 -10.08 31.81 19.32
C ALA A 17 -9.01 30.98 18.59
N ALA A 18 -8.05 30.50 19.38
CA ALA A 18 -6.92 29.68 18.97
C ALA A 18 -7.29 28.74 17.82
N GLY A 19 -6.47 28.79 16.77
CA GLY A 19 -6.72 28.15 15.49
C GLY A 19 -7.18 26.71 15.60
N ALA A 20 -8.37 26.46 15.07
CA ALA A 20 -8.67 25.17 14.48
C ALA A 20 -7.79 25.06 13.24
N SER A 21 -6.69 24.30 13.35
CA SER A 21 -5.92 23.90 12.19
C SER A 21 -6.87 23.18 11.22
N GLU A 22 -7.06 23.76 10.04
CA GLU A 22 -7.74 23.10 8.93
C GLU A 22 -7.05 21.75 8.70
N PRO A 23 -7.77 20.60 8.67
CA PRO A 23 -7.14 19.32 8.48
C PRO A 23 -6.42 19.35 7.13
N ALA A 24 -5.10 19.11 7.17
CA ALA A 24 -4.28 19.05 5.97
C ALA A 24 -4.96 18.15 4.94
N PRO A 25 -5.02 18.53 3.65
CA PRO A 25 -5.66 17.73 2.63
C PRO A 25 -5.07 16.33 2.67
N GLN A 26 -5.91 15.36 3.04
CA GLN A 26 -5.53 13.95 3.01
C GLN A 26 -5.16 13.64 1.57
N ALA A 27 -3.89 13.31 1.33
CA ALA A 27 -3.43 12.87 0.02
C ALA A 27 -4.37 11.75 -0.45
N ALA A 28 -5.03 11.97 -1.58
CA ALA A 28 -5.97 11.01 -2.12
C ALA A 28 -5.26 9.66 -2.28
N GLU A 29 -5.83 8.59 -1.72
CA GLU A 29 -5.22 7.28 -1.85
C GLU A 29 -5.18 6.86 -3.34
N PRO A 30 -4.11 6.18 -3.80
CA PRO A 30 -4.01 5.71 -5.19
C PRO A 30 -5.21 4.85 -5.59
N PRO A 31 -5.64 4.81 -6.87
CA PRO A 31 -6.76 3.96 -7.29
C PRO A 31 -6.47 2.48 -7.08
N TYR A 32 -7.53 1.67 -6.95
CA TYR A 32 -7.41 0.21 -6.93
C TYR A 32 -7.02 -0.32 -8.32
N PRO A 33 -6.13 -1.33 -8.41
CA PRO A 33 -5.83 -1.97 -9.68
C PRO A 33 -7.08 -2.66 -10.26
N PRO A 34 -7.26 -2.68 -11.59
CA PRO A 34 -8.37 -3.40 -12.22
C PRO A 34 -8.40 -4.88 -11.82
N GLY A 35 -9.57 -5.36 -11.37
CA GLY A 35 -9.77 -6.75 -10.97
C GLY A 35 -9.15 -7.17 -9.63
N ALA A 36 -8.51 -6.24 -8.91
CA ALA A 36 -8.00 -6.49 -7.57
C ALA A 36 -9.13 -6.44 -6.52
N PRO A 37 -9.06 -7.24 -5.44
CA PRO A 37 -9.93 -7.08 -4.29
C PRO A 37 -9.77 -5.71 -3.61
N HIS A 38 -10.82 -5.25 -2.94
CA HIS A 38 -10.84 -3.95 -2.25
C HIS A 38 -10.53 -4.06 -0.75
N ASP A 39 -10.51 -5.26 -0.19
CA ASP A 39 -10.02 -5.49 1.18
C ASP A 39 -8.50 -5.58 1.20
N ASP A 40 -7.86 -5.13 2.29
CA ASP A 40 -6.40 -5.05 2.38
C ASP A 40 -5.72 -6.42 2.19
N TYR A 41 -6.26 -7.49 2.78
CA TYR A 41 -5.69 -8.83 2.67
C TYR A 41 -5.78 -9.39 1.24
N GLY A 42 -6.96 -9.29 0.62
CA GLY A 42 -7.19 -9.67 -0.76
C GLY A 42 -6.36 -8.85 -1.74
N LEU A 43 -6.23 -7.54 -1.53
CA LEU A 43 -5.39 -6.68 -2.37
C LEU A 43 -3.92 -7.08 -2.28
N VAL A 44 -3.38 -7.26 -1.06
CA VAL A 44 -1.98 -7.66 -0.87
C VAL A 44 -1.70 -9.03 -1.48
N SER A 45 -2.63 -9.97 -1.31
CA SER A 45 -2.58 -11.29 -1.93
C SER A 45 -2.55 -11.19 -3.47
N TRP A 46 -3.38 -10.33 -4.04
CA TRP A 46 -3.38 -10.05 -5.48
C TRP A 46 -2.06 -9.42 -5.94
N CYS A 47 -1.54 -8.43 -5.21
CA CYS A 47 -0.25 -7.78 -5.49
C CYS A 47 0.91 -8.79 -5.45
N HIS A 48 0.89 -9.72 -4.49
CA HIS A 48 1.85 -10.82 -4.42
C HIS A 48 1.81 -11.68 -5.69
N GLY A 49 0.62 -12.09 -6.13
CA GLY A 49 0.44 -12.87 -7.36
C GLY A 49 0.93 -12.14 -8.61
N ALA A 50 0.54 -10.88 -8.77
CA ALA A 50 0.91 -10.05 -9.91
C ALA A 50 2.43 -9.85 -10.00
N LEU A 51 3.08 -9.55 -8.87
CA LEU A 51 4.52 -9.35 -8.80
C LEU A 51 5.31 -10.66 -8.99
N THR A 52 4.77 -11.78 -8.52
CA THR A 52 5.35 -13.10 -8.79
C THR A 52 5.31 -13.41 -10.29
N GLY A 53 4.16 -13.23 -10.94
CA GLY A 53 4.04 -13.45 -12.39
C GLY A 53 4.97 -12.56 -13.21
N TYR A 54 5.14 -11.30 -12.79
CA TYR A 54 6.09 -10.38 -13.39
C TYR A 54 7.54 -10.87 -13.30
N LEU A 55 7.96 -11.36 -12.13
CA LEU A 55 9.32 -11.86 -11.92
C LEU A 55 9.58 -13.18 -12.65
N ASP A 56 8.59 -14.06 -12.75
CA ASP A 56 8.71 -15.35 -13.45
C ASP A 56 9.01 -15.18 -14.95
N LEU A 57 8.65 -14.03 -15.53
CA LEU A 57 8.93 -13.71 -16.93
C LEU A 57 10.33 -13.13 -17.18
N HIS A 58 11.06 -12.75 -16.15
CA HIS A 58 12.33 -12.01 -16.26
C HIS A 58 13.29 -12.66 -17.27
N ASP A 59 13.65 -13.92 -17.07
CA ASP A 59 14.65 -14.59 -17.92
C ASP A 59 14.17 -14.79 -19.36
N GLN A 60 12.85 -14.92 -19.56
CA GLN A 60 12.25 -15.00 -20.89
C GLN A 60 12.36 -13.68 -21.66
N VAL A 61 12.17 -12.54 -20.99
CA VAL A 61 12.09 -11.23 -21.65
C VAL A 61 13.44 -10.53 -21.79
N MET A 62 14.39 -10.78 -20.88
CA MET A 62 15.67 -10.05 -20.85
C MET A 62 16.47 -10.04 -22.17
N PRO A 63 16.49 -11.10 -23.00
CA PRO A 63 17.13 -11.05 -24.30
C PRO A 63 16.50 -9.99 -25.24
N GLU A 64 15.18 -9.91 -25.26
CA GLU A 64 14.46 -8.90 -26.05
C GLU A 64 14.60 -7.50 -25.44
N VAL A 65 14.54 -7.38 -24.11
CA VAL A 65 14.81 -6.10 -23.41
C VAL A 65 16.19 -5.58 -23.80
N THR A 66 17.21 -6.44 -23.74
CA THR A 66 18.59 -6.07 -24.13
C THR A 66 18.67 -5.64 -25.59
N ARG A 67 17.96 -6.34 -26.49
CA ARG A 67 17.89 -5.96 -27.91
C ARG A 67 17.23 -4.59 -28.09
N ILE A 68 16.10 -4.36 -27.41
CA ILE A 68 15.33 -3.09 -27.47
C ILE A 68 16.20 -1.94 -26.94
N GLU A 69 16.78 -2.09 -25.75
CA GLU A 69 17.64 -1.06 -25.15
C GLU A 69 18.92 -0.82 -25.96
N THR A 70 19.44 -1.83 -26.65
CA THR A 70 20.57 -1.62 -27.57
C THR A 70 20.15 -0.79 -28.79
N THR A 71 18.93 -1.03 -29.31
CA THR A 71 18.44 -0.46 -30.58
C THR A 71 17.92 0.97 -30.43
N TYR A 72 17.19 1.25 -29.35
CA TYR A 72 16.43 2.50 -29.16
C TYR A 72 16.99 3.39 -28.05
N ARG A 73 18.26 3.21 -27.73
CA ARG A 73 18.95 3.91 -26.66
C ARG A 73 18.95 5.43 -26.84
N ALA A 74 18.78 6.16 -25.75
CA ALA A 74 18.90 7.60 -25.74
C ALA A 74 20.34 8.05 -26.03
N PRO A 75 20.55 9.16 -26.78
CA PRO A 75 21.88 9.73 -26.94
C PRO A 75 22.50 10.07 -25.58
N GLY A 76 23.73 9.61 -25.34
CA GLY A 76 24.46 9.88 -24.10
C GLY A 76 24.20 8.90 -22.94
N SER A 77 23.31 7.90 -23.08
CA SER A 77 23.20 6.81 -22.11
C SER A 77 24.08 5.61 -22.46
N SER A 78 24.36 4.76 -21.48
CA SER A 78 25.05 3.49 -21.69
C SER A 78 24.11 2.30 -21.49
N LEU A 79 24.28 1.24 -22.30
CA LEU A 79 23.50 0.00 -22.16
C LEU A 79 23.62 -0.58 -20.74
N LYS A 80 24.76 -0.39 -20.08
CA LYS A 80 24.97 -0.83 -18.70
C LYS A 80 24.06 -0.08 -17.71
N GLU A 81 23.90 1.22 -17.87
CA GLU A 81 23.01 2.04 -17.03
C GLU A 81 21.55 1.71 -17.31
N ASP A 82 21.19 1.56 -18.59
CA ASP A 82 19.81 1.23 -18.98
C ASP A 82 19.42 -0.15 -18.41
N LEU A 83 20.30 -1.16 -18.53
CA LEU A 83 20.06 -2.49 -17.98
C LEU A 83 20.08 -2.54 -16.44
N LYS A 84 20.74 -1.58 -15.79
CA LYS A 84 20.78 -1.49 -14.32
C LYS A 84 19.39 -1.22 -13.73
N VAL A 85 18.52 -0.47 -14.43
CA VAL A 85 17.15 -0.18 -13.99
C VAL A 85 16.38 -1.47 -13.74
N TYR A 86 16.46 -2.44 -14.65
CA TYR A 86 15.78 -3.73 -14.53
C TYR A 86 16.35 -4.59 -13.40
N ALA A 87 17.67 -4.57 -13.21
CA ALA A 87 18.30 -5.28 -12.10
C ALA A 87 17.90 -4.72 -10.73
N ASP A 88 17.86 -3.39 -10.60
CA ASP A 88 17.43 -2.71 -9.37
C ASP A 88 15.94 -2.96 -9.10
N MET A 89 15.10 -2.91 -10.13
CA MET A 89 13.68 -3.25 -10.03
C MET A 89 13.49 -4.70 -9.58
N GLN A 90 14.22 -5.66 -10.15
CA GLN A 90 14.15 -7.07 -9.73
C GLN A 90 14.53 -7.26 -8.26
N LYS A 91 15.53 -6.49 -7.78
CA LYS A 91 15.93 -6.48 -6.37
C LYS A 91 14.81 -5.92 -5.48
N GLN A 92 14.22 -4.79 -5.86
CA GLN A 92 13.11 -4.18 -5.12
C GLN A 92 11.89 -5.11 -5.10
N SER A 93 11.50 -5.69 -6.23
CA SER A 93 10.38 -6.62 -6.32
C SER A 93 10.52 -7.83 -5.39
N ARG A 94 11.75 -8.35 -5.22
CA ARG A 94 12.02 -9.43 -4.25
C ARG A 94 11.87 -8.97 -2.79
N GLN A 95 12.15 -7.71 -2.49
CA GLN A 95 11.91 -7.15 -1.16
C GLN A 95 10.41 -6.96 -0.91
N ASP A 96 9.68 -6.48 -1.92
CA ASP A 96 8.23 -6.28 -1.85
C ASP A 96 7.49 -7.62 -1.71
N LEU A 97 7.89 -8.67 -2.43
CA LEU A 97 7.32 -10.01 -2.24
C LEU A 97 7.49 -10.50 -0.80
N LYS A 98 8.65 -10.26 -0.18
CA LYS A 98 8.86 -10.62 1.24
C LYS A 98 7.94 -9.80 2.14
N LEU A 99 7.71 -8.53 1.85
CA LEU A 99 6.75 -7.70 2.60
C LEU A 99 5.34 -8.26 2.48
N PHE A 100 4.90 -8.58 1.26
CA PHE A 100 3.56 -9.12 1.01
C PHE A 100 3.35 -10.45 1.72
N ALA A 101 4.31 -11.37 1.62
CA ALA A 101 4.25 -12.65 2.32
C ALA A 101 4.14 -12.47 3.84
N ARG A 102 4.98 -11.60 4.45
CA ARG A 102 4.89 -11.32 5.89
C ARG A 102 3.57 -10.69 6.30
N ALA A 103 3.03 -9.76 5.49
CA ALA A 103 1.75 -9.12 5.76
C ALA A 103 0.59 -10.12 5.70
N MET A 104 0.59 -11.00 4.69
CA MET A 104 -0.39 -12.09 4.56
C MET A 104 -0.31 -13.07 5.73
N GLU A 105 0.89 -13.55 6.07
CA GLU A 105 1.09 -14.45 7.21
C GLU A 105 0.63 -13.83 8.54
N ALA A 106 0.94 -12.55 8.77
CA ALA A 106 0.50 -11.85 9.97
C ALA A 106 -1.04 -11.80 10.01
N ALA A 107 -1.69 -11.44 8.91
CA ALA A 107 -3.14 -11.37 8.81
C ALA A 107 -3.80 -12.74 9.02
N GLU A 108 -3.24 -13.80 8.46
CA GLU A 108 -3.71 -15.17 8.62
C GLU A 108 -3.62 -15.63 10.08
N ARG A 109 -2.50 -15.34 10.76
CA ARG A 109 -2.33 -15.67 12.19
C ARG A 109 -3.27 -14.89 13.10
N ALA A 110 -3.57 -13.63 12.75
CA ALA A 110 -4.45 -12.77 13.52
C ALA A 110 -5.94 -13.03 13.28
N SER A 111 -6.28 -13.89 12.31
CA SER A 111 -7.66 -14.14 11.93
C SER A 111 -8.29 -15.28 12.74
N ILE A 112 -9.50 -15.04 13.24
CA ILE A 112 -10.32 -16.06 13.93
C ILE A 112 -10.78 -17.18 12.97
N LYS A 113 -10.90 -16.86 11.68
CA LYS A 113 -11.31 -17.80 10.62
C LYS A 113 -10.17 -18.00 9.62
N PRO A 114 -9.98 -19.19 9.04
CA PRO A 114 -9.03 -19.37 7.96
C PRO A 114 -9.37 -18.48 6.76
N ILE A 115 -8.45 -17.59 6.37
CA ILE A 115 -8.59 -16.69 5.21
C ILE A 115 -7.64 -17.03 4.06
N ASN A 116 -6.74 -18.00 4.26
CA ASN A 116 -5.72 -18.41 3.29
C ASN A 116 -6.28 -18.89 1.94
N THR A 117 -7.49 -19.46 1.90
CA THR A 117 -8.16 -19.84 0.64
C THR A 117 -8.56 -18.63 -0.20
N LEU A 118 -9.03 -17.56 0.45
CA LEU A 118 -9.31 -16.28 -0.21
C LEU A 118 -8.02 -15.65 -0.72
N GLY A 119 -6.96 -15.67 0.10
CA GLY A 119 -5.64 -15.20 -0.28
C GLY A 119 -5.10 -15.95 -1.48
N GLY A 120 -5.16 -17.28 -1.46
CA GLY A 120 -4.74 -18.14 -2.59
C GLY A 120 -5.49 -17.80 -3.89
N ALA A 121 -6.80 -17.60 -3.84
CA ALA A 121 -7.59 -17.21 -5.01
C ALA A 121 -7.19 -15.81 -5.54
N ALA A 122 -6.93 -14.85 -4.63
CA ALA A 122 -6.46 -13.53 -5.01
C ALA A 122 -5.05 -13.56 -5.61
N VAL A 123 -4.13 -14.36 -5.07
CA VAL A 123 -2.79 -14.63 -5.64
C VAL A 123 -2.92 -15.16 -7.06
N GLN A 124 -3.77 -16.16 -7.31
CA GLN A 124 -3.97 -16.69 -8.65
C GLN A 124 -4.52 -15.64 -9.62
N ARG A 125 -5.48 -14.82 -9.16
CA ARG A 125 -6.03 -13.73 -9.97
C ARG A 125 -4.97 -12.68 -10.31
N GLY A 126 -4.12 -12.29 -9.37
CA GLY A 126 -3.01 -11.36 -9.64
C GLY A 126 -2.03 -11.93 -10.66
N ARG A 127 -1.65 -13.20 -10.49
CA ARG A 127 -0.75 -13.90 -11.42
C ARG A 127 -1.35 -14.01 -12.83
N SER A 128 -2.67 -14.17 -12.93
CA SER A 128 -3.37 -14.34 -14.21
C SER A 128 -3.24 -13.14 -15.15
N GLY A 129 -2.89 -11.95 -14.65
CA GLY A 129 -2.57 -10.79 -15.49
C GLY A 129 -1.44 -11.03 -16.49
N TRP A 130 -0.56 -12.01 -16.20
CA TRP A 130 0.55 -12.40 -17.06
C TRP A 130 0.28 -13.67 -17.89
N ALA A 131 -0.89 -14.29 -17.75
CA ALA A 131 -1.17 -15.59 -18.39
C ALA A 131 -1.09 -15.53 -19.94
N ALA A 132 -1.39 -14.37 -20.53
CA ALA A 132 -1.31 -14.18 -21.98
C ALA A 132 0.13 -14.24 -22.52
N ALA A 133 1.16 -14.07 -21.67
CA ALA A 133 2.56 -14.03 -22.10
C ALA A 133 3.00 -15.30 -22.85
N ALA A 134 2.42 -16.46 -22.54
CA ALA A 134 2.72 -17.72 -23.22
C ALA A 134 2.28 -17.74 -24.70
N ASN A 135 1.31 -16.90 -25.07
CA ASN A 135 0.69 -16.90 -26.40
C ASN A 135 1.04 -15.65 -27.24
N LEU A 136 1.86 -14.75 -26.70
CA LEU A 136 2.24 -13.50 -27.35
C LEU A 136 3.65 -13.59 -27.94
N PRO A 137 3.96 -12.84 -29.01
CA PRO A 137 5.32 -12.71 -29.51
C PRO A 137 6.25 -12.20 -28.41
N LYS A 138 7.48 -12.75 -28.32
CA LYS A 138 8.45 -12.37 -27.27
C LYS A 138 8.70 -10.86 -27.18
N ALA A 139 8.79 -10.19 -28.33
CA ALA A 139 8.95 -8.73 -28.38
C ALA A 139 7.76 -7.98 -27.76
N ARG A 140 6.54 -8.47 -27.91
CA ARG A 140 5.35 -7.88 -27.26
C ARG A 140 5.38 -8.14 -25.76
N VAL A 141 5.69 -9.35 -25.32
CA VAL A 141 5.83 -9.66 -23.88
C VAL A 141 6.89 -8.77 -23.24
N ALA A 142 8.03 -8.59 -23.88
CA ALA A 142 9.09 -7.72 -23.38
C ALA A 142 8.65 -6.25 -23.28
N GLN A 143 7.95 -5.71 -24.27
CA GLN A 143 7.43 -4.34 -24.23
C GLN A 143 6.44 -4.13 -23.09
N GLU A 144 5.45 -5.03 -22.95
CA GLU A 144 4.47 -4.95 -21.85
C GLU A 144 5.18 -5.07 -20.49
N TRP A 145 6.13 -6.00 -20.36
CA TRP A 145 6.93 -6.18 -19.16
C TRP A 145 7.78 -4.95 -18.80
N MET A 146 8.42 -4.31 -19.79
CA MET A 146 9.18 -3.07 -19.60
C MET A 146 8.29 -1.90 -19.17
N SER A 147 7.05 -1.86 -19.66
CA SER A 147 6.09 -0.78 -19.34
C SER A 147 5.36 -0.98 -18.00
N TRP A 148 5.44 -2.17 -17.43
CA TRP A 148 4.70 -2.52 -16.24
C TRP A 148 5.41 -2.05 -14.97
N SER A 149 4.62 -1.65 -13.97
CA SER A 149 5.11 -1.35 -12.64
C SER A 149 4.14 -1.89 -11.59
N LEU A 150 4.67 -2.19 -10.40
CA LEU A 150 3.86 -2.58 -9.26
C LEU A 150 2.89 -1.43 -8.91
N PRO A 151 1.57 -1.69 -8.80
CA PRO A 151 0.63 -0.63 -8.47
C PRO A 151 0.97 0.07 -7.15
N ALA A 152 0.93 1.41 -7.16
CA ALA A 152 1.36 2.26 -6.06
C ALA A 152 0.65 1.97 -4.71
N ARG A 153 -0.55 1.37 -4.75
CA ARG A 153 -1.31 0.97 -3.56
C ARG A 153 -0.73 -0.25 -2.84
N CYS A 154 -0.01 -1.13 -3.54
CA CYS A 154 0.40 -2.43 -2.99
C CYS A 154 1.28 -2.33 -1.73
N VAL A 155 2.36 -1.53 -1.77
CA VAL A 155 3.32 -1.42 -0.66
C VAL A 155 2.72 -0.72 0.57
N PRO A 156 2.03 0.44 0.44
CA PRO A 156 1.34 1.07 1.57
C PRO A 156 0.29 0.16 2.22
N THR A 157 -0.52 -0.54 1.41
CA THR A 157 -1.54 -1.44 1.94
C THR A 157 -0.91 -2.64 2.66
N ALA A 158 0.15 -3.24 2.13
CA ALA A 158 0.84 -4.33 2.82
C ALA A 158 1.44 -3.91 4.16
N THR A 159 2.03 -2.71 4.21
CA THR A 159 2.57 -2.14 5.45
C THR A 159 1.48 -1.92 6.49
N ARG A 160 0.33 -1.38 6.06
CA ARG A 160 -0.84 -1.18 6.92
C ARG A 160 -1.41 -2.50 7.43
N LEU A 161 -1.60 -3.47 6.53
CA LEU A 161 -2.09 -4.82 6.85
C LEU A 161 -1.18 -5.50 7.88
N GLU A 162 0.14 -5.52 7.66
CA GLU A 162 1.09 -6.13 8.58
C GLU A 162 1.01 -5.48 9.97
N LYS A 163 0.94 -4.15 10.04
CA LYS A 163 0.84 -3.41 11.30
C LYS A 163 -0.46 -3.75 12.04
N GLN A 164 -1.61 -3.69 11.35
CA GLN A 164 -2.92 -3.97 11.95
C GLN A 164 -3.01 -5.43 12.41
N ALA A 165 -2.54 -6.37 11.59
CA ALA A 165 -2.55 -7.77 11.92
C ALA A 165 -1.68 -8.09 13.15
N LYS A 166 -0.52 -7.45 13.29
CA LYS A 166 0.31 -7.61 14.51
C LYS A 166 -0.37 -7.08 15.76
N LEU A 167 -1.10 -5.96 15.66
CA LEU A 167 -1.86 -5.41 16.79
C LEU A 167 -3.01 -6.34 17.21
N LEU A 168 -3.75 -6.88 16.23
CA LEU A 168 -4.83 -7.83 16.49
C LEU A 168 -4.31 -9.17 17.01
N GLY A 169 -3.23 -9.69 16.42
CA GLY A 169 -2.61 -10.94 16.86
C GLY A 169 -2.10 -10.88 18.30
N ALA A 170 -1.53 -9.74 18.72
CA ALA A 170 -1.11 -9.54 20.11
C ALA A 170 -2.27 -9.61 21.12
N ALA A 171 -3.50 -9.24 20.70
CA ALA A 171 -4.68 -9.34 21.55
C ALA A 171 -5.17 -10.78 21.76
N PHE A 172 -4.72 -11.73 20.93
CA PHE A 172 -5.09 -13.15 21.00
C PHE A 172 -3.92 -14.04 21.44
N ASP A 173 -2.78 -13.47 21.81
CA ASP A 173 -1.62 -14.21 22.28
C ASP A 173 -1.85 -14.67 23.74
N PRO A 174 -1.97 -15.99 24.00
CA PRO A 174 -2.22 -16.51 25.35
C PRO A 174 -1.02 -16.30 26.30
N GLY A 175 0.15 -15.88 25.79
CA GLY A 175 1.34 -15.54 26.56
C GLY A 175 1.45 -14.06 26.95
N VAL A 176 0.56 -13.20 26.47
CA VAL A 176 0.50 -11.80 26.90
C VAL A 176 -0.39 -11.74 28.14
N GLU A 177 0.25 -11.68 29.31
CA GLU A 177 -0.43 -11.46 30.59
C GLU A 177 -1.26 -10.16 30.48
N ALA A 178 -2.57 -10.30 30.67
CA ALA A 178 -3.50 -9.18 30.57
C ALA A 178 -2.99 -8.05 31.47
N LEU A 179 -2.72 -6.88 30.86
CA LEU A 179 -2.43 -5.68 31.62
C LEU A 179 -3.56 -5.50 32.65
N PRO A 180 -3.23 -5.30 33.95
CA PRO A 180 -4.26 -5.18 34.96
C PRO A 180 -5.22 -4.07 34.55
N ALA A 181 -6.50 -4.43 34.46
CA ALA A 181 -7.56 -3.46 34.26
C ALA A 181 -7.47 -2.44 35.39
N ASP A 182 -7.10 -1.21 35.06
CA ASP A 182 -7.14 -0.09 35.99
C ASP A 182 -8.59 0.04 36.48
N SER A 183 -8.80 -0.47 37.69
CA SER A 183 -10.10 -0.50 38.36
C SER A 183 -10.31 0.86 39.02
N GLY A 184 -10.34 1.91 38.18
CA GLY A 184 -10.55 3.28 38.56
C GLY A 184 -11.98 3.76 38.30
N VAL A 185 -12.98 2.95 38.65
CA VAL A 185 -14.36 3.44 38.82
C VAL A 185 -14.81 3.03 40.22
N THR A 186 -14.49 3.87 41.20
CA THR A 186 -15.20 3.91 42.47
C THR A 186 -16.66 4.21 42.19
N ALA A 187 -17.50 3.20 42.30
CA ALA A 187 -18.93 3.34 42.48
C ALA A 187 -19.18 4.16 43.76
N ALA A 188 -19.54 5.45 43.60
CA ALA A 188 -20.10 6.23 44.69
C ALA A 188 -21.50 5.67 44.96
N ALA A 189 -21.67 5.11 46.16
CA ALA A 189 -22.89 4.53 46.66
C ALA A 189 -24.04 5.55 46.72
N GLU A 190 -25.19 5.18 46.14
CA GLU A 190 -26.48 5.77 46.46
C GLU A 190 -26.77 5.61 47.95
N THR A 191 -26.98 6.72 48.65
CA THR A 191 -27.52 6.74 50.01
C THR A 191 -29.03 6.99 49.89
N PRO A 192 -29.91 6.10 50.39
CA PRO A 192 -31.32 6.42 50.49
C PRO A 192 -31.56 7.19 51.79
N ALA A 193 -32.21 8.34 51.70
CA ALA A 193 -32.72 9.04 52.87
C ALA A 193 -34.15 9.55 52.59
N ASN A 194 -35.13 8.88 53.19
CA ASN A 194 -36.36 9.52 53.64
C ASN A 194 -36.86 8.79 54.90
N PRO A 195 -37.40 9.52 55.88
CA PRO A 195 -38.86 9.61 55.99
C PRO A 195 -39.41 11.04 55.86
#